data_AF-A0A0C3B939-F1
#
_entry.id   AF-A0A0C3B939-F1
#
_cell.length_a   1.000
_cell.length_b   1.000
_cell.length_c   1.000
_cell.angle_alpha   90.00
_cell.angle_beta   90.00
_cell.angle_gamma   90.00
#
_symmetry.space_group_name_H-M   'P 1'
#
loop_
_entity.id
_entity.type
_entity.pdbx_description
1 polymer ?
#
loop_
_entity_poly.entity_id
_entity_poly.type
_entity_poly.pdbx_seq_one_letter_code
_entity_poly.pdbx_strand_id
1 'polypeptide(L)'
;YAGLLILRACFAIFGTGYIHPDEYFQNGEVTAGRIFGFHELRTWEWDPSFPVRSIMPPFLTTGIPFLLAKLTLDVEQSLSPSLVFRLERLTLLGISLLLDYSISVLVHNPQSRQYALLLLASSHVMHTFQIRPFSNSIEAVLVAMSFSNVHLNILAVLCVIGTFTRVTFVAFALPIGWQLFRQVFLPTSTRLRTSPWHNQALALFLPALTVALISLAVILTDTYYFRGDFSTLVVTPLNFLSYNLSPKNLAEHGIHPRWLHLFVNLPMMVSPPLLWLGVPNLQTATIYAFLFAMTVLSIQPHQEPRFLSALLVLFVVFAANSGNLLRTGRIFWGTWITFNILLAFIFGVLHQGGVVPSLFHLHERISALDFIDTATHIIYWKTYMPPRHLL
;
A
#
# COMPACT_ATOMS: atom_id res chain seq x y z
N TYR A 1 -5.81 -12.33 -19.23
CA TYR A 1 -5.41 -12.25 -17.82
C TYR A 1 -3.99 -12.77 -17.60
N ALA A 2 -3.68 -14.05 -17.85
CA ALA A 2 -2.34 -14.61 -17.61
C ALA A 2 -1.19 -13.79 -18.22
N GLY A 3 -1.32 -13.33 -19.48
CA GLY A 3 -0.32 -12.45 -20.11
C GLY A 3 -0.10 -11.11 -19.37
N LEU A 4 -1.14 -10.52 -18.78
CA LEU A 4 -1.02 -9.31 -17.95
C LEU A 4 -0.33 -9.59 -16.61
N LEU A 5 -0.53 -10.78 -16.05
CA LEU A 5 0.18 -11.19 -14.85
C LEU A 5 1.68 -11.40 -15.13
N ILE A 6 2.03 -11.99 -16.28
CA ILE A 6 3.42 -12.08 -16.75
C ILE A 6 3.99 -10.66 -16.92
N LEU A 7 3.26 -9.75 -17.55
CA LEU A 7 3.66 -8.36 -17.68
C LEU A 7 3.91 -7.70 -16.32
N ARG A 8 3.01 -7.91 -15.34
CA ARG A 8 3.17 -7.45 -13.96
C ARG A 8 4.46 -7.98 -13.31
N ALA A 9 4.77 -9.26 -13.53
CA ALA A 9 6.02 -9.85 -13.06
C ALA A 9 7.25 -9.25 -13.77
N CYS A 10 7.17 -8.99 -15.08
CA CYS A 10 8.24 -8.31 -15.82
C CYS A 10 8.52 -6.92 -15.24
N PHE A 11 7.49 -6.12 -14.94
CA PHE A 11 7.70 -4.83 -14.29
C PHE A 11 8.29 -4.96 -12.88
N ALA A 12 7.93 -6.01 -12.12
CA ALA A 12 8.48 -6.23 -10.78
C ALA A 12 9.98 -6.53 -10.84
N ILE A 13 10.40 -7.37 -11.79
CA ILE A 13 11.78 -7.83 -11.91
C ILE A 13 12.67 -6.82 -12.64
N PHE A 14 12.16 -6.18 -13.71
CA PHE A 14 12.96 -5.39 -14.64
C PHE A 14 12.61 -3.90 -14.65
N GLY A 15 11.55 -3.46 -13.99
CA GLY A 15 11.13 -2.05 -14.01
C GLY A 15 12.16 -1.15 -13.33
N THR A 16 12.79 -0.24 -14.07
CA THR A 16 13.87 0.60 -13.54
C THR A 16 13.36 1.89 -12.88
N GLY A 17 12.12 2.29 -13.15
CA GLY A 17 11.54 3.54 -12.63
C GLY A 17 11.67 3.63 -11.11
N TYR A 18 11.80 4.84 -10.58
CA TYR A 18 11.86 5.12 -9.15
C TYR A 18 10.81 6.18 -8.80
N ILE A 19 9.66 5.73 -8.32
CA ILE A 19 8.45 6.57 -8.24
C ILE A 19 8.54 7.57 -7.09
N HIS A 20 9.03 7.14 -5.93
CA HIS A 20 9.15 7.99 -4.75
C HIS A 20 10.09 7.39 -3.70
N PRO A 21 10.86 8.20 -2.93
CA PRO A 21 11.74 7.74 -1.86
C PRO A 21 11.13 6.77 -0.85
N ASP A 22 9.87 6.99 -0.48
CA ASP A 22 9.08 6.11 0.38
C ASP A 22 9.09 4.62 -0.03
N GLU A 23 9.38 4.30 -1.29
CA GLU A 23 9.57 2.92 -1.75
C GLU A 23 10.61 2.20 -0.88
N TYR A 24 11.73 2.85 -0.61
CA TYR A 24 12.85 2.23 0.09
C TYR A 24 12.94 2.64 1.56
N PHE A 25 12.82 3.94 1.85
CA PHE A 25 13.09 4.47 3.20
C PHE A 25 12.00 4.18 4.23
N GLN A 26 10.81 3.77 3.79
CA GLN A 26 9.74 3.29 4.68
C GLN A 26 9.72 1.78 4.84
N ASN A 27 10.56 1.06 4.11
CA ASN A 27 10.43 -0.39 4.01
C ASN A 27 11.80 -1.09 3.95
N GLY A 28 12.32 -1.32 2.75
CA GLY A 28 13.52 -2.11 2.50
C GLY A 28 14.78 -1.63 3.22
N GLU A 29 15.01 -0.31 3.26
CA GLU A 29 16.22 0.27 3.88
C GLU A 29 16.34 -0.11 5.37
N VAL A 30 15.23 0.00 6.10
CA VAL A 30 15.19 -0.23 7.55
C VAL A 30 15.29 -1.71 7.90
N THR A 31 14.68 -2.58 7.08
CA THR A 31 14.72 -4.02 7.32
C THR A 31 16.04 -4.63 6.85
N ALA A 32 16.62 -4.16 5.74
CA ALA A 32 17.92 -4.59 5.25
C ALA A 32 19.03 -4.22 6.24
N GLY A 33 19.03 -3.00 6.78
CA GLY A 33 19.98 -2.58 7.82
C GLY A 33 19.94 -3.49 9.04
N ARG A 34 18.74 -3.84 9.51
CA ARG A 34 18.58 -4.70 10.69
C ARG A 34 18.90 -6.17 10.46
N ILE A 35 18.58 -6.71 9.27
CA ILE A 35 18.72 -8.14 9.00
C ILE A 35 20.11 -8.48 8.46
N PHE A 36 20.59 -7.71 7.48
CA PHE A 36 21.88 -7.95 6.83
C PHE A 36 23.02 -7.14 7.46
N GLY A 37 22.72 -6.14 8.31
CA GLY A 37 23.74 -5.26 8.88
C GLY A 37 24.22 -4.19 7.90
N PHE A 38 23.45 -3.94 6.83
CA PHE A 38 23.78 -2.93 5.83
C PHE A 38 23.73 -1.52 6.42
N HIS A 39 24.50 -0.60 5.83
CA HIS A 39 24.41 0.80 6.21
C HIS A 39 23.03 1.34 5.85
N GLU A 40 22.21 1.65 6.87
CA GLU A 40 20.88 2.22 6.69
C GLU A 40 20.87 3.74 6.91
N LEU A 41 20.09 4.45 6.11
CA LEU A 41 19.68 5.83 6.39
C LEU A 41 18.27 5.86 6.95
N ARG A 42 18.17 5.96 8.29
CA ARG A 42 16.88 6.17 8.95
C ARG A 42 16.42 7.60 8.78
N THR A 43 15.23 7.76 8.20
CA THR A 43 14.57 9.06 8.09
C THR A 43 13.94 9.45 9.43
N TRP A 44 13.45 10.69 9.50
CA TRP A 44 12.72 11.22 10.65
C TRP A 44 11.53 10.35 11.06
N GLU A 45 10.97 9.55 10.14
CA GLU A 45 9.82 8.68 10.41
C GLU A 45 10.16 7.54 11.41
N TRP A 46 11.45 7.19 11.47
CA TRP A 46 12.03 6.13 12.30
C TRP A 46 12.85 6.68 13.47
N ASP A 47 12.78 7.98 13.73
CA ASP A 47 13.51 8.60 14.84
C ASP A 47 13.05 7.97 16.17
N PRO A 48 13.97 7.36 16.95
CA PRO A 48 13.60 6.78 18.23
C PRO A 48 13.00 7.80 19.18
N SER A 49 13.35 9.09 19.12
CA SER A 49 12.79 10.11 20.01
C SER A 49 11.28 10.26 19.82
N PHE A 50 10.80 10.29 18.58
CA PHE A 50 9.40 10.44 18.22
C PHE A 50 9.01 9.55 17.02
N PRO A 51 8.89 8.23 17.22
CA PRO A 51 8.63 7.30 16.13
C PRO A 51 7.19 7.40 15.65
N VAL A 52 7.00 7.58 14.35
CA VAL A 52 5.68 7.74 13.73
C VAL A 52 5.27 6.56 12.86
N ARG A 53 6.19 5.62 12.58
CA ARG A 53 5.90 4.41 11.82
C ARG A 53 6.10 3.15 12.64
N SER A 54 5.16 2.23 12.50
CA SER A 54 5.31 0.88 13.04
C SER A 54 6.34 0.10 12.23
N ILE A 55 7.16 -0.72 12.91
CA ILE A 55 8.07 -1.64 12.23
C ILE A 55 7.35 -2.86 11.66
N MET A 56 6.15 -3.17 12.16
CA MET A 56 5.41 -4.37 11.77
C MET A 56 5.19 -4.47 10.24
N PRO A 57 4.65 -3.47 9.52
CA PRO A 57 4.40 -3.61 8.08
C PRO A 57 5.68 -3.83 7.26
N PRO A 58 6.77 -3.07 7.46
CA PRO A 58 8.04 -3.35 6.78
C PRO A 58 8.60 -4.73 7.12
N PHE A 59 8.56 -5.11 8.39
CA PHE A 59 9.06 -6.42 8.80
C PHE A 59 8.28 -7.56 8.12
N LEU A 60 6.95 -7.46 8.01
CA LEU A 60 6.14 -8.46 7.33
C LEU A 60 6.39 -8.52 5.81
N THR A 61 6.70 -7.39 5.18
CA THR A 61 6.76 -7.28 3.71
C THR A 61 8.14 -7.40 3.12
N THR A 62 9.18 -6.84 3.75
CA THR A 62 10.57 -6.96 3.30
C THR A 62 11.44 -7.70 4.31
N GLY A 63 11.15 -7.55 5.61
CA GLY A 63 11.92 -8.20 6.67
C GLY A 63 11.87 -9.73 6.63
N ILE A 64 10.68 -10.34 6.61
CA ILE A 64 10.55 -11.80 6.53
C ILE A 64 11.23 -12.37 5.28
N PRO A 65 11.01 -11.83 4.06
CA PRO A 65 11.74 -12.27 2.86
C PRO A 65 13.26 -12.18 3.01
N PHE A 66 13.77 -11.09 3.59
CA PHE A 66 15.21 -10.92 3.84
C PHE A 66 15.74 -11.91 4.86
N LEU A 67 15.00 -12.18 5.94
CA LEU A 67 15.38 -13.17 6.93
C LEU A 67 15.43 -14.57 6.31
N LEU A 68 14.43 -14.92 5.50
CA LEU A 68 14.42 -16.19 4.77
C LEU A 68 15.61 -16.27 3.81
N ALA A 69 15.90 -15.21 3.05
CA ALA A 69 17.08 -15.15 2.20
C ALA A 69 18.38 -15.32 3.01
N LYS A 70 18.51 -14.66 4.16
CA LYS A 70 19.66 -14.78 5.05
C LYS A 70 19.86 -16.21 5.59
N LEU A 71 18.78 -16.92 5.86
CA LEU A 71 18.82 -18.29 6.39
C LEU A 71 19.06 -19.35 5.32
N THR A 72 18.75 -19.04 4.06
CA THR A 72 18.79 -20.01 2.94
C THR A 72 19.98 -19.82 2.01
N LEU A 73 20.49 -18.59 1.90
CA LEU A 73 21.61 -18.26 1.05
C LEU A 73 22.86 -18.06 1.89
N ASP A 74 24.01 -18.43 1.32
CA ASP A 74 25.30 -17.99 1.86
C ASP A 74 25.43 -16.48 1.61
N VAL A 75 25.12 -15.70 2.64
CA VAL A 75 24.99 -14.24 2.57
C VAL A 75 26.27 -13.57 2.11
N GLU A 76 27.43 -14.10 2.52
CA GLU A 76 28.73 -13.52 2.20
C GLU A 76 29.08 -13.64 0.72
N GLN A 77 28.57 -14.68 0.04
CA GLN A 77 28.89 -14.93 -1.38
C GLN A 77 27.74 -14.59 -2.34
N SER A 78 26.49 -14.64 -1.88
CA SER A 78 25.31 -14.65 -2.78
C SER A 78 24.45 -13.40 -2.71
N LEU A 79 24.64 -12.52 -1.72
CA LEU A 79 23.77 -11.37 -1.52
C LEU A 79 24.19 -10.20 -2.43
N SER A 80 23.60 -10.14 -3.62
CA SER A 80 23.75 -8.98 -4.52
C SER A 80 22.65 -7.94 -4.31
N PRO A 81 22.91 -6.63 -4.52
CA PRO A 81 21.87 -5.60 -4.47
C PRO A 81 20.69 -5.87 -5.41
N SER A 82 20.98 -6.44 -6.58
CA SER A 82 19.95 -6.83 -7.55
C SER A 82 19.02 -7.92 -7.03
N LEU A 83 19.53 -8.83 -6.19
CA LEU A 83 18.72 -9.85 -5.52
C LEU A 83 17.82 -9.22 -4.46
N VAL A 84 18.38 -8.35 -3.60
CA VAL A 84 17.63 -7.63 -2.55
C VAL A 84 16.47 -6.85 -3.17
N PHE A 85 16.75 -6.05 -4.19
CA PHE A 85 15.74 -5.31 -4.95
C PHE A 85 14.63 -6.20 -5.54
N ARG A 86 15.00 -7.34 -6.14
CA ARG A 86 14.01 -8.27 -6.71
C ARG A 86 13.19 -8.96 -5.64
N LEU A 87 13.79 -9.32 -4.50
CA LEU A 87 13.09 -9.96 -3.39
C LEU A 87 11.97 -9.07 -2.87
N GLU A 88 12.24 -7.78 -2.61
CA GLU A 88 11.22 -6.83 -2.17
C GLU A 88 10.02 -6.79 -3.13
N ARG A 89 10.32 -6.64 -4.43
CA ARG A 89 9.27 -6.50 -5.45
C ARG A 89 8.52 -7.78 -5.75
N LEU A 90 9.18 -8.94 -5.67
CA LEU A 90 8.53 -10.24 -5.83
C LEU A 90 7.60 -10.54 -4.66
N THR A 91 7.94 -10.13 -3.43
CA THR A 91 7.02 -10.24 -2.30
C THR A 91 5.78 -9.38 -2.51
N LEU A 92 5.94 -8.12 -2.92
CA LEU A 92 4.79 -7.25 -3.20
C LEU A 92 3.99 -7.68 -4.43
N LEU A 93 4.63 -8.28 -5.44
CA LEU A 93 3.95 -8.96 -6.54
C LEU A 93 3.05 -10.09 -6.02
N GLY A 94 3.56 -10.94 -5.13
CA GLY A 94 2.78 -12.00 -4.50
C GLY A 94 1.60 -11.46 -3.69
N ILE A 95 1.84 -10.43 -2.87
CA ILE A 95 0.80 -9.75 -2.09
C ILE A 95 -0.25 -9.10 -3.01
N SER A 96 0.15 -8.58 -4.18
CA SER A 96 -0.77 -7.94 -5.14
C SER A 96 -1.86 -8.88 -5.65
N LEU A 97 -1.63 -10.21 -5.64
CA LEU A 97 -2.61 -11.21 -6.05
C LEU A 97 -3.85 -11.24 -5.15
N LEU A 98 -3.72 -10.76 -3.91
CA LEU A 98 -4.86 -10.61 -3.01
C LEU A 98 -5.88 -9.59 -3.54
N LEU A 99 -5.44 -8.59 -4.34
CA LEU A 99 -6.37 -7.68 -5.00
C LEU A 99 -7.19 -8.38 -6.09
N ASP A 100 -6.54 -9.23 -6.89
CA ASP A 100 -7.22 -10.03 -7.91
C ASP A 100 -8.21 -11.01 -7.24
N TYR A 101 -7.82 -11.63 -6.13
CA TYR A 101 -8.72 -12.44 -5.30
C TYR A 101 -9.90 -11.63 -4.77
N SER A 102 -9.69 -10.46 -4.17
CA SER A 102 -10.77 -9.61 -3.65
C SER A 102 -11.75 -9.21 -4.76
N ILE A 103 -11.29 -8.86 -5.96
CA ILE A 103 -12.19 -8.61 -7.11
C ILE A 103 -13.02 -9.86 -7.44
N SER A 104 -12.40 -11.04 -7.40
CA SER A 104 -13.09 -12.28 -7.75
C SER A 104 -14.25 -12.63 -6.80
N VAL A 105 -14.14 -12.21 -5.54
CA VAL A 105 -15.15 -12.35 -4.48
C VAL A 105 -16.19 -11.22 -4.56
N LEU A 106 -15.76 -9.98 -4.78
CA LEU A 106 -16.62 -8.79 -4.74
C LEU A 106 -17.51 -8.62 -5.99
N VAL A 107 -17.11 -9.20 -7.13
CA VAL A 107 -17.86 -9.13 -8.39
C VAL A 107 -18.54 -10.47 -8.65
N HIS A 108 -19.83 -10.54 -8.34
CA HIS A 108 -20.60 -11.79 -8.37
C HIS A 108 -20.92 -12.26 -9.81
N ASN A 109 -21.16 -11.34 -10.74
CA ASN A 109 -21.46 -11.69 -12.12
C ASN A 109 -20.19 -12.22 -12.84
N PRO A 110 -20.17 -13.45 -13.37
CA PRO A 110 -18.98 -14.03 -13.99
C PRO A 110 -18.42 -13.24 -15.18
N GLN A 111 -19.28 -12.67 -16.03
CA GLN A 111 -18.86 -11.88 -17.18
C GLN A 111 -18.24 -10.56 -16.72
N SER A 112 -18.94 -9.81 -15.87
CA SER A 112 -18.39 -8.56 -15.30
C SER A 112 -17.10 -8.80 -14.55
N ARG A 113 -16.97 -9.93 -13.83
CA ARG A 113 -15.77 -10.31 -13.09
C ARG A 113 -14.56 -10.49 -14.01
N GLN A 114 -14.73 -11.11 -15.18
CA GLN A 114 -13.64 -11.23 -16.15
C GLN A 114 -13.14 -9.86 -16.63
N TYR A 115 -14.06 -8.95 -16.98
CA TYR A 115 -13.69 -7.59 -17.36
C TYR A 115 -13.06 -6.81 -16.19
N ALA A 116 -13.56 -6.97 -14.97
CA ALA A 116 -12.99 -6.35 -13.78
C ALA A 116 -11.54 -6.79 -13.54
N LEU A 117 -11.26 -8.09 -13.63
CA LEU A 117 -9.91 -8.64 -13.52
C LEU A 117 -9.01 -8.14 -14.65
N LEU A 118 -9.53 -8.01 -15.88
CA LEU A 118 -8.77 -7.45 -17.00
C LEU A 118 -8.46 -5.96 -16.79
N LEU A 119 -9.41 -5.16 -16.30
CA LEU A 119 -9.17 -3.76 -15.97
C LEU A 119 -8.13 -3.64 -14.86
N LEU A 120 -8.31 -4.32 -13.74
CA LEU A 120 -7.33 -4.27 -12.65
C LEU A 120 -5.95 -4.71 -13.16
N ALA A 121 -5.85 -5.88 -13.79
CA ALA A 121 -4.57 -6.42 -14.23
C ALA A 121 -3.89 -5.63 -15.35
N SER A 122 -4.62 -4.82 -16.13
CA SER A 122 -4.03 -3.95 -17.17
C SER A 122 -3.74 -2.54 -16.69
N SER A 123 -4.14 -2.18 -15.46
CA SER A 123 -3.88 -0.86 -14.90
C SER A 123 -2.39 -0.63 -14.68
N HIS A 124 -1.90 0.55 -15.06
CA HIS A 124 -0.52 0.96 -14.77
C HIS A 124 -0.23 0.93 -13.26
N VAL A 125 -1.23 1.17 -12.39
CA VAL A 125 -1.05 1.10 -10.93
C VAL A 125 -0.62 -0.29 -10.49
N MET A 126 -1.18 -1.34 -11.11
CA MET A 126 -0.78 -2.72 -10.82
C MET A 126 0.63 -3.04 -11.33
N HIS A 127 1.04 -2.44 -12.45
CA HIS A 127 2.37 -2.62 -13.02
C HIS A 127 3.45 -1.73 -12.41
N THR A 128 3.10 -0.71 -11.63
CA THR A 128 4.05 0.28 -11.14
C THR A 128 4.01 0.38 -9.63
N PHE A 129 2.94 0.91 -9.05
CA PHE A 129 2.83 1.12 -7.60
C PHE A 129 2.67 -0.19 -6.81
N GLN A 130 1.79 -1.10 -7.23
CA GLN A 130 1.36 -2.22 -6.39
C GLN A 130 2.43 -3.29 -6.14
N ILE A 131 3.39 -3.41 -7.06
CA ILE A 131 4.53 -4.34 -6.98
C ILE A 131 5.74 -3.74 -6.24
N ARG A 132 5.63 -2.50 -5.78
CA ARG A 132 6.69 -1.79 -5.05
C ARG A 132 6.36 -1.74 -3.56
N PRO A 133 7.38 -1.76 -2.68
CA PRO A 133 7.24 -1.79 -1.23
C PRO A 133 6.65 -0.52 -0.56
N PHE A 134 5.69 0.13 -1.21
CA PHE A 134 4.92 1.22 -0.61
C PHE A 134 3.95 0.71 0.46
N SER A 135 3.91 1.44 1.58
CA SER A 135 2.84 1.30 2.57
C SER A 135 1.44 1.50 1.96
N ASN A 136 1.32 2.33 0.91
CA ASN A 136 0.09 2.52 0.14
C ASN A 136 -0.37 1.27 -0.63
N SER A 137 0.56 0.44 -1.10
CA SER A 137 0.25 -0.82 -1.79
C SER A 137 -0.31 -1.85 -0.79
N ILE A 138 0.24 -1.87 0.42
CA ILE A 138 -0.26 -2.70 1.53
C ILE A 138 -1.65 -2.21 1.98
N GLU A 139 -1.83 -0.90 2.16
CA GLU A 139 -3.14 -0.30 2.48
C GLU A 139 -4.21 -0.68 1.46
N ALA A 140 -3.90 -0.61 0.15
CA ALA A 140 -4.84 -1.01 -0.91
C ALA A 140 -5.28 -2.48 -0.77
N VAL A 141 -4.35 -3.38 -0.44
CA VAL A 141 -4.63 -4.80 -0.21
C VAL A 141 -5.49 -5.01 1.02
N LEU A 142 -5.15 -4.33 2.13
CA LEU A 142 -5.92 -4.43 3.37
C LEU A 142 -7.35 -3.91 3.17
N VAL A 143 -7.53 -2.80 2.44
CA VAL A 143 -8.86 -2.25 2.13
C VAL A 143 -9.67 -3.24 1.29
N ALA A 144 -9.09 -3.77 0.21
CA ALA A 144 -9.75 -4.74 -0.65
C ALA A 144 -10.15 -6.01 0.13
N MET A 145 -9.25 -6.51 0.99
CA MET A 145 -9.50 -7.64 1.85
C MET A 145 -10.59 -7.35 2.89
N SER A 146 -10.65 -6.14 3.45
CA SER A 146 -11.74 -5.77 4.37
C SER A 146 -13.12 -5.79 3.69
N PHE A 147 -13.19 -5.47 2.40
CA PHE A 147 -14.45 -5.59 1.65
C PHE A 147 -14.79 -7.04 1.29
N SER A 148 -13.80 -7.87 0.98
CA SER A 148 -14.02 -9.27 0.55
C SER A 148 -14.21 -10.26 1.71
N ASN A 149 -14.19 -9.80 2.96
CA ASN A 149 -14.33 -10.65 4.15
C ASN A 149 -15.58 -10.29 4.96
N VAL A 150 -16.26 -11.31 5.49
CA VAL A 150 -17.48 -11.15 6.31
C VAL A 150 -17.26 -11.47 7.79
N HIS A 151 -16.12 -12.09 8.16
CA HIS A 151 -15.83 -12.50 9.52
C HIS A 151 -15.32 -11.32 10.36
N LEU A 152 -16.05 -10.94 11.40
CA LEU A 152 -15.75 -9.77 12.24
C LEU A 152 -14.36 -9.82 12.89
N ASN A 153 -13.88 -11.00 13.31
CA ASN A 153 -12.52 -11.13 13.88
C ASN A 153 -11.42 -10.91 12.84
N ILE A 154 -11.61 -11.36 11.60
CA ILE A 154 -10.66 -11.09 10.50
C ILE A 154 -10.68 -9.59 10.19
N LEU A 155 -11.86 -8.97 10.15
CA LEU A 155 -11.97 -7.51 9.95
C LEU A 155 -11.33 -6.72 11.09
N ALA A 156 -11.43 -7.19 12.33
CA ALA A 156 -10.73 -6.61 13.48
C ALA A 156 -9.20 -6.67 13.30
N VAL A 157 -8.65 -7.83 12.89
CA VAL A 157 -7.23 -8.00 12.58
C VAL A 157 -6.80 -7.03 11.47
N LEU A 158 -7.54 -7.01 10.35
CA LEU A 158 -7.25 -6.13 9.22
C LEU A 158 -7.32 -4.65 9.60
N CYS A 159 -8.25 -4.27 10.50
CA CYS A 159 -8.37 -2.91 10.99
C CYS A 159 -7.14 -2.44 11.77
N VAL A 160 -6.62 -3.30 12.66
CA VAL A 160 -5.40 -3.00 13.41
C VAL A 160 -4.20 -2.94 12.47
N ILE A 161 -3.99 -3.98 11.65
CA ILE A 161 -2.86 -4.02 10.71
C ILE A 161 -2.91 -2.83 9.75
N GLY A 162 -4.10 -2.48 9.24
CA GLY A 162 -4.32 -1.33 8.36
C GLY A 162 -3.96 -0.02 9.03
N THR A 163 -4.45 0.22 10.25
CA THR A 163 -4.20 1.46 11.00
C THR A 163 -2.72 1.65 11.33
N PHE A 164 -2.02 0.58 11.73
CA PHE A 164 -0.58 0.61 12.00
C PHE A 164 0.28 0.65 10.73
N THR A 165 -0.25 0.21 9.59
CA THR A 165 0.39 0.40 8.27
C THR A 165 0.29 1.85 7.83
N ARG A 166 -0.92 2.42 7.85
CA ARG A 166 -1.21 3.82 7.56
C ARG A 166 -2.48 4.25 8.27
N VAL A 167 -2.44 5.40 8.95
CA VAL A 167 -3.63 5.97 9.62
C VAL A 167 -4.74 6.32 8.62
N THR A 168 -4.39 6.59 7.36
CA THR A 168 -5.35 6.82 6.27
C THR A 168 -6.27 5.63 6.01
N PHE A 169 -5.88 4.41 6.40
CA PHE A 169 -6.70 3.21 6.29
C PHE A 169 -8.05 3.37 7.00
N VAL A 170 -8.06 4.09 8.13
CA VAL A 170 -9.27 4.37 8.92
C VAL A 170 -10.35 5.07 8.07
N ALA A 171 -9.94 5.93 7.12
CA ALA A 171 -10.89 6.58 6.22
C ALA A 171 -11.63 5.56 5.32
N PHE A 172 -10.96 4.49 4.90
CA PHE A 172 -11.60 3.43 4.12
C PHE A 172 -12.41 2.47 5.00
N ALA A 173 -11.94 2.19 6.22
CA ALA A 173 -12.54 1.23 7.13
C ALA A 173 -13.80 1.74 7.84
N LEU A 174 -13.91 3.05 8.11
CA LEU A 174 -15.02 3.63 8.87
C LEU A 174 -16.40 3.33 8.24
N PRO A 175 -16.62 3.48 6.92
CA PRO A 175 -17.91 3.14 6.32
C PRO A 175 -18.25 1.64 6.38
N ILE A 176 -17.23 0.76 6.37
CA ILE A 176 -17.41 -0.68 6.57
C ILE A 176 -17.86 -0.92 8.01
N GLY A 177 -17.14 -0.36 8.99
CA GLY A 177 -17.47 -0.46 10.41
C GLY A 177 -18.88 0.07 10.72
N TRP A 178 -19.27 1.19 10.12
CA TRP A 178 -20.62 1.75 10.25
C TRP A 178 -21.69 0.83 9.67
N GLN A 179 -21.44 0.23 8.50
CA GLN A 179 -22.39 -0.72 7.92
C GLN A 179 -22.56 -1.96 8.82
N LEU A 180 -21.47 -2.51 9.34
CA LEU A 180 -21.50 -3.64 10.27
C LEU A 180 -22.24 -3.28 11.56
N PHE A 181 -21.97 -2.10 12.12
CA PHE A 181 -22.69 -1.58 13.27
C PHE A 181 -24.20 -1.51 13.01
N ARG A 182 -24.62 -0.94 11.86
CA ARG A 182 -26.04 -0.89 11.49
C ARG A 182 -26.64 -2.29 11.32
N GLN A 183 -25.91 -3.26 10.75
CA GLN A 183 -26.40 -4.62 10.59
C GLN A 183 -26.61 -5.33 11.93
N VAL A 184 -25.70 -5.11 12.89
CA VAL A 184 -25.76 -5.74 14.22
C VAL A 184 -26.82 -5.10 15.11
N PHE A 185 -26.89 -3.76 15.15
CA PHE A 185 -27.71 -3.03 16.13
C PHE A 185 -29.02 -2.46 15.57
N LEU A 186 -29.14 -2.31 14.25
CA LEU A 186 -30.36 -1.82 13.58
C LEU A 186 -30.85 -2.86 12.54
N PRO A 187 -31.15 -4.11 12.96
CA PRO A 187 -31.55 -5.16 12.03
C PRO A 187 -32.81 -4.75 11.26
N THR A 188 -32.67 -4.65 9.95
CA THR A 188 -33.76 -4.33 8.99
C THR A 188 -34.68 -5.53 8.75
N SER A 189 -34.28 -6.73 9.17
CA SER A 189 -35.05 -7.97 9.05
C SER A 189 -35.76 -8.32 10.37
N THR A 190 -37.05 -8.67 10.26
CA THR A 190 -37.92 -9.06 11.38
C THR A 190 -37.43 -10.30 12.15
N ARG A 191 -36.56 -11.14 11.57
CA ARG A 191 -36.02 -12.36 12.22
C ARG A 191 -34.92 -12.11 13.26
N LEU A 192 -34.16 -11.02 13.15
CA LEU A 192 -33.08 -10.68 14.11
C LEU A 192 -33.57 -9.74 15.22
N ARG A 193 -34.79 -9.22 15.10
CA ARG A 193 -35.41 -8.27 16.04
C ARG A 193 -35.73 -8.88 17.41
N THR A 194 -35.73 -10.21 17.52
CA THR A 194 -36.03 -10.94 18.77
C THR A 194 -34.79 -11.39 19.54
N SER A 195 -33.58 -11.18 19.00
CA SER A 195 -32.37 -11.52 19.73
C SER A 195 -32.13 -10.49 20.84
N PRO A 196 -31.98 -10.92 22.10
CA PRO A 196 -31.66 -10.02 23.20
C PRO A 196 -30.31 -9.33 22.98
N TRP A 197 -30.20 -8.08 23.45
CA TRP A 197 -29.03 -7.20 23.31
C TRP A 197 -27.72 -7.84 23.79
N HIS A 198 -27.78 -8.77 24.74
CA HIS A 198 -26.61 -9.49 25.23
C HIS A 198 -25.95 -10.38 24.15
N ASN A 199 -26.72 -10.94 23.22
CA ASN A 199 -26.16 -11.74 22.12
C ASN A 199 -25.44 -10.86 21.07
N GLN A 200 -25.92 -9.63 20.87
CA GLN A 200 -25.25 -8.64 20.00
C GLN A 200 -23.97 -8.11 20.66
N ALA A 201 -24.00 -7.86 21.96
CA ALA A 201 -22.82 -7.48 22.74
C ALA A 201 -21.75 -8.60 22.72
N LEU A 202 -22.14 -9.87 22.89
CA LEU A 202 -21.24 -11.01 22.78
C LEU A 202 -20.65 -11.16 21.37
N ALA A 203 -21.43 -10.87 20.32
CA ALA A 203 -20.94 -10.92 18.93
C ALA A 203 -19.83 -9.90 18.64
N LEU A 204 -19.78 -8.78 19.38
CA LEU A 204 -18.75 -7.75 19.24
C LEU A 204 -17.63 -7.86 20.28
N PHE A 205 -17.85 -8.62 21.36
CA PHE A 205 -16.83 -8.82 22.39
C PHE A 205 -15.56 -9.47 21.82
N LEU A 206 -15.69 -10.56 21.06
CA LEU A 206 -14.52 -11.23 20.46
C LEU A 206 -13.75 -10.35 19.47
N PRO A 207 -14.41 -9.63 18.52
CA PRO A 207 -13.72 -8.66 17.68
C PRO A 207 -13.04 -7.53 18.48
N ALA A 208 -13.70 -6.99 19.50
CA ALA A 208 -13.12 -5.95 20.34
C ALA A 208 -11.89 -6.45 21.13
N LEU A 209 -11.97 -7.66 21.69
CA LEU A 209 -10.84 -8.31 22.35
C LEU A 209 -9.70 -8.56 21.36
N THR A 210 -10.02 -8.97 20.12
CA THR A 210 -9.04 -9.15 19.04
C THR A 210 -8.33 -7.84 18.71
N VAL A 211 -9.08 -6.73 18.57
CA VAL A 211 -8.49 -5.39 18.38
C VAL A 211 -7.55 -5.04 19.52
N ALA A 212 -7.98 -5.24 20.77
CA ALA A 212 -7.19 -4.91 21.95
C ALA A 212 -5.88 -5.72 22.02
N LEU A 213 -5.95 -7.04 21.84
CA LEU A 213 -4.80 -7.93 21.93
C LEU A 213 -3.80 -7.69 20.79
N ILE A 214 -4.27 -7.53 19.56
CA ILE A 214 -3.38 -7.30 18.42
C ILE A 214 -2.76 -5.90 18.50
N SER A 215 -3.53 -4.87 18.89
CA SER A 215 -3.00 -3.52 19.08
C SER A 215 -1.92 -3.51 20.17
N LEU A 216 -2.17 -4.20 21.29
CA LEU A 216 -1.18 -4.34 22.35
C LEU A 216 0.09 -5.05 21.85
N ALA A 217 -0.05 -6.15 21.11
CA ALA A 217 1.10 -6.87 20.55
C ALA A 217 1.93 -5.98 19.61
N VAL A 218 1.29 -5.18 18.75
CA VAL A 218 1.99 -4.26 17.84
C VAL A 218 2.66 -3.12 18.63
N ILE A 219 1.97 -2.53 19.60
CA ILE A 219 2.52 -1.49 20.47
C ILE A 219 3.74 -2.00 21.23
N LEU A 220 3.68 -3.21 21.80
CA LEU A 220 4.82 -3.79 22.52
C LEU A 220 5.99 -4.08 21.56
N THR A 221 5.70 -4.55 20.34
CA THR A 221 6.72 -4.77 19.31
C THR A 221 7.41 -3.46 18.91
N ASP A 222 6.63 -2.42 18.62
CA ASP A 222 7.15 -1.08 18.28
C ASP A 222 7.95 -0.51 19.46
N THR A 223 7.43 -0.64 20.69
CA THR A 223 8.08 -0.13 21.90
C THR A 223 9.45 -0.79 22.08
N TYR A 224 9.52 -2.11 22.00
CA TYR A 224 10.79 -2.83 22.08
C TYR A 224 11.74 -2.45 20.93
N TYR A 225 11.22 -2.29 19.71
CA TYR A 225 12.01 -1.89 18.56
C TYR A 225 12.70 -0.53 18.74
N PHE A 226 11.99 0.48 19.26
CA PHE A 226 12.50 1.85 19.39
C PHE A 226 13.20 2.13 20.73
N ARG A 227 12.79 1.48 21.82
CA ARG A 227 13.30 1.75 23.19
C ARG A 227 14.25 0.69 23.70
N GLY A 228 14.13 -0.56 23.25
CA GLY A 228 14.83 -1.72 23.82
C GLY A 228 14.28 -2.17 25.19
N ASP A 229 13.32 -1.44 25.76
CA ASP A 229 12.62 -1.76 26.99
C ASP A 229 11.10 -1.44 26.86
N PHE A 230 10.34 -1.63 27.93
CA PHE A 230 8.89 -1.37 27.97
C PHE A 230 8.52 -0.19 28.89
N SER A 231 9.47 0.68 29.21
CA SER A 231 9.27 1.80 30.16
C SER A 231 8.35 2.89 29.61
N THR A 232 8.44 3.15 28.31
CA THR A 232 7.69 4.21 27.61
C THR A 232 7.02 3.64 26.37
N LEU A 233 5.71 3.42 26.45
CA LEU A 233 4.95 2.83 25.34
C LEU A 233 4.97 3.73 24.10
N VAL A 234 5.24 3.11 22.96
CA VAL A 234 5.26 3.75 21.66
C VAL A 234 3.98 3.41 20.90
N VAL A 235 3.14 4.43 20.64
CA VAL A 235 1.90 4.28 19.86
C VAL A 235 2.03 5.04 18.55
N THR A 236 2.58 4.36 17.54
CA THR A 236 2.97 4.99 16.26
C THR A 236 1.81 5.68 15.51
N PRO A 237 0.56 5.17 15.47
CA PRO A 237 -0.56 5.89 14.83
C PRO A 237 -0.88 7.24 15.50
N LEU A 238 -0.76 7.32 16.83
CA LEU A 238 -1.03 8.56 17.57
C LEU A 238 0.10 9.57 17.38
N ASN A 239 1.35 9.10 17.36
CA ASN A 239 2.51 9.93 17.05
C ASN A 239 2.41 10.46 15.61
N PHE A 240 2.02 9.62 14.65
CA PHE A 240 1.78 10.02 13.26
C PHE A 240 0.73 11.12 13.15
N LEU A 241 -0.42 10.96 13.83
CA LEU A 241 -1.45 12.00 13.86
C LEU A 241 -0.94 13.29 14.48
N SER A 242 -0.24 13.21 15.61
CA SER A 242 0.34 14.37 16.28
C SER A 242 1.35 15.11 15.40
N TYR A 243 2.17 14.36 14.65
CA TYR A 243 3.13 14.91 13.69
C TYR A 243 2.41 15.63 12.53
N ASN A 244 1.39 14.99 11.94
CA ASN A 244 0.68 15.49 10.76
C ASN A 244 -0.40 16.53 11.06
N LEU A 245 -0.73 16.78 12.33
CA LEU A 245 -1.58 17.90 12.75
C LEU A 245 -0.79 19.18 13.04
N SER A 246 0.53 19.10 13.15
CA SER A 246 1.41 20.25 13.46
C SER A 246 1.70 21.10 12.21
N PRO A 247 1.21 22.36 12.12
CA PRO A 247 1.40 23.21 10.93
C PRO A 247 2.86 23.38 10.51
N LYS A 248 3.80 23.37 11.47
CA LYS A 248 5.24 23.48 11.23
C LYS A 248 5.76 22.30 10.40
N ASN A 249 5.32 21.08 10.71
CA ASN A 249 5.75 19.88 10.01
C ASN A 249 5.14 19.82 8.59
N LEU A 250 3.87 20.22 8.44
CA LEU A 250 3.24 20.24 7.11
C LEU A 250 3.91 21.22 6.14
N ALA A 251 4.50 22.30 6.63
CA ALA A 251 5.23 23.25 5.79
C ALA A 251 6.47 22.61 5.13
N GLU A 252 7.06 21.58 5.74
CA GLU A 252 8.23 20.87 5.21
C GLU A 252 7.86 19.88 4.09
N HIS A 253 6.64 19.33 4.12
CA HIS A 253 6.17 18.31 3.16
C HIS A 253 5.43 18.87 1.94
N GLY A 254 5.32 20.21 1.85
CA GLY A 254 4.63 20.88 0.75
C GLY A 254 3.10 20.89 0.91
N ILE A 255 2.49 22.00 0.49
CA ILE A 255 1.05 22.22 0.59
C ILE A 255 0.44 22.19 -0.82
N HIS A 256 -0.62 21.42 -0.98
CA HIS A 256 -1.34 21.28 -2.24
C HIS A 256 -2.75 21.85 -2.17
N PRO A 257 -3.31 22.29 -3.31
CA PRO A 257 -4.69 22.73 -3.35
C PRO A 257 -5.64 21.56 -3.14
N ARG A 258 -6.75 21.78 -2.42
CA ARG A 258 -7.71 20.72 -2.01
C ARG A 258 -8.35 19.97 -3.17
N TRP A 259 -8.38 20.59 -4.35
CA TRP A 259 -8.95 20.04 -5.57
C TRP A 259 -8.00 19.08 -6.31
N LEU A 260 -6.70 19.05 -5.97
CA LEU A 260 -5.68 18.26 -6.67
C LEU A 260 -6.03 16.76 -6.67
N HIS A 261 -6.45 16.23 -5.53
CA HIS A 261 -6.86 14.83 -5.46
C HIS A 261 -7.99 14.48 -6.42
N LEU A 262 -9.01 15.33 -6.52
CA LEU A 262 -10.20 15.06 -7.32
C LEU A 262 -9.94 15.19 -8.83
N PHE A 263 -9.22 16.22 -9.27
CA PHE A 263 -9.11 16.56 -10.70
C PHE A 263 -7.80 16.12 -11.35
N VAL A 264 -6.77 15.77 -10.58
CA VAL A 264 -5.48 15.34 -11.12
C VAL A 264 -5.13 13.94 -10.66
N ASN A 265 -5.05 13.72 -9.35
CA ASN A 265 -4.55 12.45 -8.82
C ASN A 265 -5.53 11.30 -9.09
N LEU A 266 -6.84 11.51 -8.90
CA LEU A 266 -7.84 10.47 -9.13
C LEU A 266 -7.93 10.06 -10.61
N PRO A 267 -8.03 10.98 -11.60
CA PRO A 267 -7.93 10.61 -13.01
C PRO A 267 -6.64 9.90 -13.35
N MET A 268 -5.52 10.28 -12.73
CA MET A 268 -4.25 9.60 -12.96
C MET A 268 -4.29 8.15 -12.46
N MET A 269 -4.77 7.90 -11.24
CA MET A 269 -4.73 6.57 -10.62
C MET A 269 -5.81 5.61 -11.15
N VAL A 270 -7.01 6.10 -11.43
CA VAL A 270 -8.16 5.27 -11.85
C VAL A 270 -8.30 5.22 -13.38
N SER A 271 -7.63 6.11 -14.10
CA SER A 271 -7.78 6.38 -15.55
C SER A 271 -9.09 7.11 -15.91
N PRO A 272 -9.05 8.16 -16.76
CA PRO A 272 -10.25 8.91 -17.16
C PRO A 272 -11.41 8.08 -17.74
N PRO A 273 -11.17 7.04 -18.57
CA PRO A 273 -12.27 6.26 -19.15
C PRO A 273 -13.11 5.54 -18.09
N LEU A 274 -12.48 5.08 -17.01
CA LEU A 274 -13.16 4.39 -15.93
C LEU A 274 -14.04 5.35 -15.13
N LEU A 275 -13.61 6.60 -14.94
CA LEU A 275 -14.44 7.64 -14.32
C LEU A 275 -15.75 7.89 -15.08
N TRP A 276 -15.75 7.74 -16.41
CA TRP A 276 -16.96 7.88 -17.24
C TRP A 276 -17.99 6.78 -17.02
N LEU A 277 -17.59 5.63 -16.48
CA LEU A 277 -18.52 4.55 -16.12
C LEU A 277 -19.23 4.77 -14.79
N GLY A 278 -18.84 5.82 -14.06
CA GLY A 278 -19.41 6.13 -12.76
C GLY A 278 -20.80 6.79 -12.85
N VAL A 279 -21.76 6.15 -12.17
CA VAL A 279 -23.17 6.53 -11.84
C VAL A 279 -24.22 5.86 -12.76
N PRO A 280 -25.28 5.14 -12.28
CA PRO A 280 -25.85 4.93 -10.91
C PRO A 280 -25.80 3.44 -10.42
N ASN A 281 -25.95 3.01 -9.15
CA ASN A 281 -27.03 3.15 -8.14
C ASN A 281 -26.42 3.15 -6.71
N LEU A 282 -26.90 4.02 -5.81
CA LEU A 282 -26.21 4.58 -4.63
C LEU A 282 -26.09 3.69 -3.37
N GLN A 283 -26.36 2.39 -3.42
CA GLN A 283 -26.62 1.60 -2.20
C GLN A 283 -25.60 0.50 -1.90
N THR A 284 -24.30 0.77 -2.02
CA THR A 284 -23.25 -0.16 -1.55
C THR A 284 -22.17 0.55 -0.73
N ALA A 285 -21.69 -0.10 0.33
CA ALA A 285 -20.66 0.46 1.21
C ALA A 285 -19.35 0.80 0.50
N THR A 286 -19.07 0.18 -0.64
CA THR A 286 -17.96 0.53 -1.52
C THR A 286 -18.01 1.99 -1.97
N ILE A 287 -19.20 2.52 -2.29
CA ILE A 287 -19.36 3.93 -2.70
C ILE A 287 -19.19 4.85 -1.49
N TYR A 288 -19.74 4.49 -0.33
CA TYR A 288 -19.56 5.29 0.89
C TYR A 288 -18.10 5.35 1.31
N ALA A 289 -17.37 4.23 1.25
CA ALA A 289 -15.93 4.20 1.48
C ALA A 289 -15.16 5.02 0.45
N PHE A 290 -15.50 4.91 -0.84
CA PHE A 290 -14.88 5.72 -1.87
C PHE A 290 -15.08 7.23 -1.61
N LEU A 291 -16.32 7.68 -1.43
CA LEU A 291 -16.64 9.10 -1.24
C LEU A 291 -16.06 9.66 0.06
N PHE A 292 -16.18 8.89 1.16
CA PHE A 292 -15.67 9.31 2.45
C PHE A 292 -14.13 9.36 2.46
N ALA A 293 -13.45 8.32 1.94
CA ALA A 293 -12.00 8.32 1.84
C ALA A 293 -11.50 9.43 0.91
N MET A 294 -12.12 9.62 -0.26
CA MET A 294 -11.79 10.74 -1.15
C MET A 294 -11.90 12.10 -0.45
N THR A 295 -12.96 12.30 0.33
CA THR A 295 -13.19 13.55 1.07
C THR A 295 -12.10 13.74 2.14
N VAL A 296 -11.88 12.73 2.99
CA VAL A 296 -10.90 12.79 4.09
C VAL A 296 -9.49 13.01 3.55
N LEU A 297 -9.09 12.31 2.49
CA LEU A 297 -7.77 12.47 1.87
C LEU A 297 -7.63 13.84 1.18
N SER A 298 -8.70 14.38 0.59
CA SER A 298 -8.68 15.73 -0.02
C SER A 298 -8.62 16.87 1.00
N ILE A 299 -8.99 16.61 2.26
CA ILE A 299 -8.85 17.56 3.37
C ILE A 299 -7.41 17.60 3.92
N GLN A 300 -6.53 16.66 3.54
CA GLN A 300 -5.13 16.70 3.95
C GLN A 300 -4.34 17.72 3.08
N PRO A 301 -3.48 18.57 3.68
CA PRO A 301 -2.74 19.58 2.91
C PRO A 301 -1.70 18.96 1.99
N HIS A 302 -1.08 17.89 2.44
CA HIS A 302 -0.16 17.11 1.63
C HIS A 302 -0.95 16.06 0.83
N GLN A 303 -0.79 16.06 -0.50
CA GLN A 303 -1.61 15.28 -1.42
C GLN A 303 -0.74 14.64 -2.49
N GLU A 304 -0.72 13.32 -2.51
CA GLU A 304 0.06 12.55 -3.48
C GLU A 304 -0.78 11.48 -4.18
N PRO A 305 -0.55 11.22 -5.48
CA PRO A 305 -1.29 10.21 -6.22
C PRO A 305 -1.30 8.83 -5.57
N ARG A 306 -0.17 8.40 -4.97
CA ARG A 306 -0.06 7.09 -4.33
C ARG A 306 -1.05 6.89 -3.18
N PHE A 307 -1.55 7.96 -2.54
CA PHE A 307 -2.55 7.87 -1.47
C PHE A 307 -3.92 7.37 -1.98
N LEU A 308 -4.15 7.43 -3.29
CA LEU A 308 -5.39 6.99 -3.92
C LEU A 308 -5.30 5.56 -4.48
N SER A 309 -4.21 4.83 -4.25
CA SER A 309 -4.01 3.46 -4.77
C SER A 309 -5.18 2.52 -4.42
N ALA A 310 -5.66 2.57 -3.18
CA ALA A 310 -6.76 1.75 -2.68
C ALA A 310 -8.08 2.00 -3.42
N LEU A 311 -8.28 3.21 -3.97
CA LEU A 311 -9.52 3.57 -4.66
C LEU A 311 -9.65 2.89 -6.02
N LEU A 312 -8.55 2.51 -6.66
CA LEU A 312 -8.60 1.81 -7.95
C LEU A 312 -9.46 0.54 -7.83
N VAL A 313 -9.21 -0.28 -6.82
CA VAL A 313 -9.92 -1.55 -6.61
C VAL A 313 -11.40 -1.30 -6.33
N LEU A 314 -11.71 -0.33 -5.46
CA LEU A 314 -13.09 0.04 -5.15
C LEU A 314 -13.83 0.53 -6.40
N PHE A 315 -13.16 1.31 -7.25
CA PHE A 315 -13.75 1.83 -8.48
C PHE A 315 -13.97 0.75 -9.53
N VAL A 316 -13.04 -0.19 -9.69
CA VAL A 316 -13.20 -1.34 -10.61
C VAL A 316 -14.36 -2.22 -10.16
N VAL A 317 -14.47 -2.52 -8.86
CA VAL A 317 -15.60 -3.28 -8.30
C VAL A 317 -16.92 -2.56 -8.54
N PHE A 318 -16.95 -1.25 -8.31
CA PHE A 318 -18.13 -0.41 -8.57
C PHE A 318 -18.55 -0.44 -10.05
N ALA A 319 -17.62 -0.20 -10.96
CA ALA A 319 -17.89 -0.21 -12.40
C ALA A 319 -18.38 -1.58 -12.88
N ALA A 320 -17.80 -2.67 -12.37
CA ALA A 320 -18.18 -4.03 -12.73
C ALA A 320 -19.59 -4.40 -12.23
N ASN A 321 -19.92 -4.03 -10.98
CA ASN A 321 -21.22 -4.33 -10.37
C ASN A 321 -22.36 -3.43 -10.89
N SER A 322 -22.04 -2.25 -11.44
CA SER A 322 -23.04 -1.38 -12.10
C SER A 322 -23.59 -1.96 -13.42
N GLY A 323 -22.91 -2.96 -14.01
CA GLY A 323 -23.24 -3.49 -15.33
C GLY A 323 -22.82 -2.59 -16.50
N ASN A 324 -22.38 -1.35 -16.24
CA ASN A 324 -21.91 -0.40 -17.26
C ASN A 324 -20.68 -0.92 -18.00
N LEU A 325 -19.84 -1.70 -17.33
CA LEU A 325 -18.62 -2.27 -17.90
C LEU A 325 -18.91 -3.16 -19.13
N LEU A 326 -20.02 -3.89 -19.13
CA LEU A 326 -20.43 -4.77 -20.25
C LEU A 326 -20.90 -3.97 -21.48
N ARG A 327 -21.19 -2.68 -21.33
CA ARG A 327 -21.64 -1.78 -22.40
C ARG A 327 -20.51 -0.96 -23.00
N THR A 328 -19.27 -1.21 -22.57
CA THR A 328 -18.10 -0.46 -23.04
C THR A 328 -17.78 -0.75 -24.51
N GLY A 329 -17.55 0.31 -25.29
CA GLY A 329 -17.22 0.22 -26.71
C GLY A 329 -15.71 0.31 -26.99
N ARG A 330 -15.35 0.32 -28.28
CA ARG A 330 -13.95 0.40 -28.74
C ARG A 330 -13.22 1.65 -28.25
N ILE A 331 -13.91 2.79 -28.14
CA ILE A 331 -13.32 4.06 -27.67
C ILE A 331 -12.86 3.94 -26.21
N PHE A 332 -13.65 3.31 -25.36
CA PHE A 332 -13.29 3.07 -23.96
C PHE A 332 -12.02 2.21 -23.87
N TRP A 333 -11.98 1.08 -24.57
CA TRP A 333 -10.83 0.18 -24.52
C TRP A 333 -9.57 0.79 -25.16
N GLY A 334 -9.72 1.53 -26.27
CA GLY A 334 -8.62 2.24 -26.91
C GLY A 334 -8.00 3.27 -25.96
N THR A 335 -8.82 4.13 -25.35
CA THR A 335 -8.33 5.15 -24.41
C THR A 335 -7.75 4.52 -23.13
N TRP A 336 -8.39 3.48 -22.59
CA TRP A 336 -7.89 2.73 -21.42
C TRP A 336 -6.51 2.13 -21.67
N ILE A 337 -6.33 1.43 -22.80
CA ILE A 337 -5.07 0.77 -23.15
C ILE A 337 -3.97 1.81 -23.38
N THR A 338 -4.24 2.84 -24.20
CA THR A 338 -3.24 3.89 -24.48
C THR A 338 -2.79 4.59 -23.19
N PHE A 339 -3.74 4.96 -22.34
CA PHE A 339 -3.44 5.65 -21.08
C PHE A 339 -2.59 4.79 -20.15
N ASN A 340 -2.97 3.53 -19.96
CA ASN A 340 -2.24 2.64 -19.05
C ASN A 340 -0.88 2.19 -19.59
N ILE A 341 -0.71 2.02 -20.90
CA ILE A 341 0.62 1.77 -21.49
C ILE A 341 1.53 2.98 -21.26
N LEU A 342 1.03 4.19 -21.53
CA LEU A 342 1.81 5.42 -21.40
C LEU A 342 2.26 5.64 -19.95
N LEU A 343 1.34 5.55 -18.97
CA LEU A 343 1.71 5.72 -17.57
C LEU A 343 2.55 4.55 -17.02
N ALA A 344 2.31 3.32 -17.46
CA ALA A 344 3.16 2.19 -17.07
C ALA A 344 4.59 2.38 -17.56
N PHE A 345 4.79 2.91 -18.77
CA PHE A 345 6.11 3.22 -19.28
C PHE A 345 6.77 4.38 -18.54
N ILE A 346 6.03 5.48 -18.30
CA ILE A 346 6.56 6.64 -17.58
C ILE A 346 6.98 6.25 -16.16
N PHE A 347 6.08 5.67 -15.35
CA PHE A 347 6.39 5.38 -13.95
C PHE A 347 7.16 4.07 -13.74
N GLY A 348 7.03 3.12 -14.67
CA GLY A 348 7.72 1.83 -14.58
C GLY A 348 9.15 1.87 -15.10
N VAL A 349 9.49 2.80 -16.01
CA VAL A 349 10.80 2.83 -16.69
C VAL A 349 11.45 4.21 -16.65
N LEU A 350 10.76 5.29 -17.06
CA LEU A 350 11.41 6.58 -17.29
C LEU A 350 11.63 7.41 -16.02
N HIS A 351 10.62 7.52 -15.16
CA HIS A 351 10.62 8.43 -14.02
C HIS A 351 11.71 8.04 -13.02
N GLN A 352 12.76 8.86 -12.95
CA GLN A 352 13.96 8.62 -12.13
C GLN A 352 14.58 7.23 -12.37
N GLY A 353 14.41 6.67 -13.57
CA GLY A 353 14.76 5.28 -13.88
C GLY A 353 16.25 4.96 -13.91
N GLY A 354 17.12 5.97 -13.83
CA GLY A 354 18.58 5.79 -13.79
C GLY A 354 19.14 5.55 -12.38
N VAL A 355 18.39 5.87 -11.31
CA VAL A 355 18.92 5.88 -9.94
C VAL A 355 19.27 4.48 -9.45
N VAL A 356 18.35 3.51 -9.61
CA VAL A 356 18.61 2.13 -9.15
C VAL A 356 19.66 1.43 -10.02
N PRO A 357 19.59 1.48 -11.37
CA PRO A 357 20.65 0.91 -12.20
C PRO A 357 22.04 1.50 -11.91
N SER A 358 22.14 2.80 -11.60
CA SER A 358 23.42 3.40 -11.25
C SER A 358 23.97 2.87 -9.94
N LEU A 359 23.13 2.54 -8.95
CA LEU A 359 23.57 1.91 -7.69
C LEU A 359 24.13 0.51 -7.93
N PHE A 360 23.47 -0.31 -8.74
CA PHE A 360 24.00 -1.64 -9.09
C PHE A 360 25.33 -1.54 -9.81
N HIS A 361 25.45 -0.62 -10.77
CA HIS A 361 26.70 -0.39 -11.46
C HIS A 361 27.80 0.10 -10.50
N LEU A 362 27.49 1.02 -9.59
CA LEU A 362 28.45 1.54 -8.61
C LEU A 362 28.90 0.44 -7.65
N HIS A 363 27.99 -0.42 -7.19
CA HIS A 363 28.32 -1.57 -6.34
C HIS A 363 29.34 -2.49 -7.01
N GLU A 364 29.09 -2.89 -8.26
CA GLU A 364 30.03 -3.72 -9.02
C GLU A 364 31.40 -3.05 -9.20
N ARG A 365 31.40 -1.74 -9.48
CA ARG A 365 32.64 -0.99 -9.71
C ARG A 365 33.45 -0.82 -8.42
N ILE A 366 32.80 -0.52 -7.31
CA ILE A 366 33.47 -0.31 -6.01
C ILE A 366 33.98 -1.63 -5.46
N SER A 367 33.17 -2.71 -5.54
CA SER A 367 33.58 -4.05 -5.09
C SER A 367 34.74 -4.63 -5.90
N ALA A 368 34.93 -4.21 -7.15
CA ALA A 368 36.05 -4.64 -7.99
C ALA A 368 37.33 -3.83 -7.77
N LEU A 369 37.28 -2.72 -7.04
CA LEU A 369 38.43 -1.87 -6.79
C LEU A 369 39.04 -2.24 -5.43
N ASP A 370 40.29 -2.69 -5.43
CA ASP A 370 41.11 -2.85 -4.22
C ASP A 370 41.50 -1.46 -3.68
N PHE A 371 40.52 -0.73 -3.15
CA PHE A 371 40.76 0.56 -2.51
C PHE A 371 41.27 0.34 -1.09
N ILE A 372 42.58 0.13 -0.98
CA ILE A 372 43.31 0.37 0.26
C ILE A 372 43.51 1.90 0.32
N ASP A 373 42.66 2.59 1.10
CA ASP A 373 42.78 4.00 1.53
C ASP A 373 42.27 5.19 0.67
N THR A 374 41.44 5.01 -0.38
CA THR A 374 40.83 6.17 -1.07
C THR A 374 39.33 6.33 -0.78
N ALA A 375 38.96 7.45 -0.16
CA ALA A 375 37.57 7.85 0.01
C ALA A 375 36.90 8.16 -1.34
N THR A 376 35.86 7.40 -1.70
CA THR A 376 35.06 7.63 -2.91
C THR A 376 33.81 8.43 -2.56
N HIS A 377 33.65 9.62 -3.15
CA HIS A 377 32.46 10.46 -2.99
C HIS A 377 31.51 10.28 -4.17
N ILE A 378 30.28 9.82 -3.90
CA ILE A 378 29.23 9.66 -4.90
C ILE A 378 28.21 10.77 -4.73
N ILE A 379 28.00 11.57 -5.79
CA ILE A 379 27.10 12.72 -5.76
C ILE A 379 25.92 12.48 -6.69
N TYR A 380 24.72 12.45 -6.10
CA TYR A 380 23.46 12.47 -6.83
C TYR A 380 22.90 13.90 -6.84
N TRP A 381 22.56 14.43 -8.02
CA TRP A 381 22.08 15.80 -8.18
C TRP A 381 20.73 15.83 -8.90
N LYS A 382 19.75 16.53 -8.31
CA LYS A 382 18.37 16.66 -8.82
C LYS A 382 17.67 15.32 -9.09
N THR A 383 18.07 14.26 -8.38
CA THR A 383 17.37 12.98 -8.34
C THR A 383 16.69 12.79 -7.01
N TYR A 384 15.86 11.76 -6.91
CA TYR A 384 15.49 11.23 -5.60
C TYR A 384 16.70 10.67 -4.86
N MET A 385 16.58 10.64 -3.53
CA MET A 385 17.61 10.09 -2.66
C MET A 385 17.82 8.61 -2.98
N PRO A 386 19.04 8.17 -3.31
CA PRO A 386 19.32 6.76 -3.60
C PRO A 386 19.21 5.92 -2.31
N PRO A 387 18.57 4.75 -2.32
CA PRO A 387 18.62 3.81 -1.20
C PRO A 387 20.04 3.32 -0.97
N ARG A 388 20.52 3.36 0.28
CA ARG A 388 21.91 2.99 0.59
C ARG A 388 22.07 1.48 0.70
N HIS A 389 21.02 0.76 1.08
CA HIS A 389 21.04 -0.71 1.17
C HIS A 389 21.18 -1.44 -0.19
N LEU A 390 21.14 -0.71 -1.31
CA LEU A 390 21.37 -1.24 -2.67
C LEU A 390 22.74 -0.85 -3.25
N LEU A 391 23.59 -0.20 -2.46
CA LEU A 391 25.00 0.07 -2.75
C LEU A 391 25.85 -0.81 -1.85
#